data_AF-A0AAV6UCZ2-F1
#
_entry.id   AF-A0AAV6UCZ2-F1
#
_cell.length_a   1.000
_cell.length_b   1.000
_cell.length_c   1.000
_cell.angle_alpha   90.00
_cell.angle_beta   90.00
_cell.angle_gamma   90.00
#
_symmetry.space_group_name_H-M   'P 1'
#
loop_
_entity.id
_entity.type
_entity.pdbx_description
1 polymer ?
#
loop_
_entity_poly.entity_id
_entity_poly.type
_entity_poly.pdbx_seq_one_letter_code
_entity_poly.pdbx_strand_id
1 'polypeptide(L)'
;MIDLNNLKTVVEGMMNPIDRSLDVGKANQAKENAERLKPIIETRQKVLHEKIESLAPKTKKQKLKQLCPTRWVKRHDAVLVMKELYNPIISSLAEIKCWDDKDTSSGADVLLTAICQSESIVALVSAEKILSYTFILCQKLQSSDADLWAALNC
;
A
#
# COMPACT_ATOMS: atom_id res chain seq x y z
N MET A 1 -35.96 -3.22 -21.77
CA MET A 1 -34.96 -2.60 -20.87
C MET A 1 -35.14 -3.25 -19.50
N ILE A 2 -34.28 -4.21 -19.16
CA ILE A 2 -34.35 -4.92 -17.87
C ILE A 2 -33.75 -3.99 -16.81
N ASP A 3 -34.51 -3.70 -15.77
CA ASP A 3 -34.07 -2.83 -14.67
C ASP A 3 -33.01 -3.56 -13.83
N LEU A 4 -31.75 -3.19 -14.03
CA LEU A 4 -30.58 -3.74 -13.33
C LEU A 4 -30.68 -3.60 -11.80
N ASN A 5 -31.45 -2.63 -11.30
CA ASN A 5 -31.66 -2.47 -9.86
C ASN A 5 -32.54 -3.57 -9.28
N ASN A 6 -33.57 -4.03 -10.00
CA ASN A 6 -34.41 -5.13 -9.55
C ASN A 6 -33.65 -6.46 -9.50
N LEU A 7 -32.73 -6.69 -10.44
CA LEU A 7 -31.91 -7.91 -10.47
C LEU A 7 -30.96 -7.98 -9.27
N LYS A 8 -30.38 -6.83 -8.88
CA LYS A 8 -29.50 -6.75 -7.70
C LYS A 8 -30.27 -7.03 -6.41
N THR A 9 -31.45 -6.45 -6.27
CA THR A 9 -32.34 -6.67 -5.11
C THR A 9 -32.83 -8.12 -5.01
N VAL A 10 -33.12 -8.77 -6.15
CA VAL A 10 -33.52 -10.18 -6.20
C VAL A 10 -32.36 -11.11 -5.84
N VAL A 11 -31.15 -10.85 -6.35
CA VAL A 11 -29.94 -11.63 -6.02
C VAL A 11 -29.57 -11.47 -4.54
N GLU A 12 -29.67 -10.26 -3.99
CA GLU A 12 -29.47 -10.00 -2.55
C GLU A 12 -30.55 -10.67 -1.69
N GLY A 13 -31.78 -10.78 -2.19
CA GLY A 13 -32.90 -11.49 -1.55
C GLY A 13 -32.79 -13.02 -1.61
N MET A 14 -32.08 -13.56 -2.60
CA MET A 14 -31.84 -15.02 -2.77
C MET A 14 -30.61 -15.55 -2.01
N MET A 15 -29.77 -14.67 -1.44
CA MET A 15 -28.74 -15.11 -0.48
C MET A 15 -29.42 -15.73 0.74
N ASN A 16 -29.08 -16.99 1.05
CA ASN A 16 -29.68 -17.70 2.18
C ASN A 16 -29.48 -16.90 3.47
N PRO A 17 -30.48 -16.84 4.37
CA PRO A 17 -30.35 -16.16 5.65
C PRO A 17 -29.13 -16.63 6.46
N ILE A 18 -28.77 -17.91 6.31
CA ILE A 18 -27.60 -18.54 6.92
C ILE A 18 -26.29 -17.96 6.37
N ASP A 19 -26.17 -17.80 5.05
CA ASP A 19 -24.96 -17.24 4.41
C ASP A 19 -24.78 -15.76 4.80
N ARG A 20 -25.88 -15.00 4.88
CA ARG A 20 -25.86 -13.61 5.36
C ARG A 20 -25.47 -13.53 6.83
N SER A 21 -25.97 -14.42 7.69
CA SER A 21 -25.57 -14.50 9.10
C SER A 21 -24.11 -14.94 9.29
N LEU A 22 -23.59 -15.82 8.42
CA LEU A 22 -22.18 -16.22 8.40
C LEU A 22 -21.27 -15.05 8.01
N ASP A 23 -21.64 -14.27 7.00
CA ASP A 23 -20.85 -13.09 6.58
C ASP A 23 -20.89 -11.97 7.62
N VAL A 24 -22.06 -11.72 8.24
CA VAL A 24 -22.18 -10.79 9.37
C VAL A 24 -21.38 -11.27 10.58
N GLY A 25 -21.36 -12.57 10.86
CA GLY A 25 -20.56 -13.18 11.92
C GLY A 25 -19.05 -13.01 11.70
N LYS A 26 -18.57 -13.25 10.47
CA LYS A 26 -17.17 -13.02 10.10
C LYS A 26 -16.78 -11.54 10.21
N ALA A 27 -17.65 -10.63 9.77
CA ALA A 27 -17.42 -9.19 9.85
C ALA A 27 -17.38 -8.69 11.31
N ASN A 28 -18.27 -9.18 12.16
CA ASN A 28 -18.32 -8.83 13.59
C ASN A 28 -17.10 -9.39 14.34
N GLN A 29 -16.70 -10.63 14.07
CA GLN A 29 -15.49 -11.22 14.64
C GLN A 29 -14.23 -10.46 14.19
N ALA A 30 -14.13 -10.06 12.92
CA ALA A 30 -13.03 -9.25 12.42
C ALA A 30 -12.97 -7.87 13.11
N LYS A 31 -14.14 -7.28 13.41
CA LYS A 31 -14.26 -5.99 14.10
C LYS A 31 -13.86 -6.07 15.57
N GLU A 32 -14.31 -7.11 16.27
CA GLU A 32 -13.95 -7.37 17.67
C GLU A 32 -12.46 -7.71 17.80
N ASN A 33 -11.92 -8.50 16.87
CA ASN A 33 -10.48 -8.78 16.79
C ASN A 33 -9.70 -7.48 16.55
N ALA A 34 -10.14 -6.59 15.66
CA ALA A 34 -9.51 -5.29 15.44
C ALA A 34 -9.49 -4.41 16.70
N GLU A 35 -10.56 -4.43 17.51
CA GLU A 35 -10.63 -3.74 18.81
C GLU A 35 -9.68 -4.32 19.85
N ARG A 36 -9.55 -5.66 19.91
CA ARG A 36 -8.61 -6.35 20.80
C ARG A 36 -7.14 -6.17 20.39
N LEU A 37 -6.85 -6.00 19.10
CA LEU A 37 -5.49 -5.88 18.56
C LEU A 37 -4.94 -4.45 18.60
N LYS A 38 -5.83 -3.44 18.69
CA LYS A 38 -5.50 -2.03 18.82
C LYS A 38 -4.41 -1.72 19.88
N PRO A 39 -4.49 -2.22 21.13
CA PRO A 39 -3.46 -1.96 22.15
C PRO A 39 -2.07 -2.55 21.82
N ILE A 40 -1.98 -3.64 21.05
CA ILE A 40 -0.71 -4.31 20.75
C ILE A 40 0.10 -3.52 19.70
N ILE A 41 -0.57 -3.02 18.67
CA ILE A 41 0.03 -2.14 17.64
C ILE A 41 0.50 -0.83 18.29
N GLU A 42 -0.31 -0.28 19.19
CA GLU A 42 0.04 0.91 19.98
C GLU A 42 1.29 0.68 20.87
N THR A 43 1.49 -0.55 21.37
CA THR A 43 2.62 -0.89 22.24
C THR A 43 3.98 -0.86 21.53
N ARG A 44 4.11 -1.45 20.34
CA ARG A 44 5.38 -1.44 19.58
C ARG A 44 5.74 -0.03 19.09
N GLN A 45 4.73 0.73 18.68
CA GLN A 45 4.92 2.12 18.29
C GLN A 45 5.34 2.98 19.48
N LYS A 46 4.76 2.77 20.66
CA LYS A 46 5.16 3.47 21.88
C LYS A 46 6.64 3.24 22.22
N VAL A 47 7.12 2.00 22.16
CA VAL A 47 8.55 1.69 22.41
C VAL A 47 9.47 2.41 21.41
N LEU A 48 9.11 2.44 20.12
CA LEU A 48 9.88 3.17 19.12
C LEU A 48 9.90 4.69 19.42
N HIS A 49 8.77 5.26 19.84
CA HIS A 49 8.68 6.68 20.21
C HIS A 49 9.56 7.01 21.41
N GLU A 50 9.52 6.19 22.46
CA GLU A 50 10.34 6.34 23.66
C GLU A 50 11.85 6.28 23.32
N LYS A 51 12.25 5.36 22.44
CA LYS A 51 13.65 5.25 21.99
C LYS A 51 14.09 6.42 21.13
N ILE A 52 13.22 6.96 20.26
CA ILE A 52 13.52 8.18 19.50
C ILE A 52 13.75 9.37 20.43
N GLU A 53 12.95 9.50 21.49
CA GLU A 53 13.08 10.58 22.47
C GLU A 53 14.35 10.43 23.31
N SER A 54 14.73 9.20 23.68
CA SER A 54 15.94 8.92 24.43
C SER A 54 17.22 9.10 23.59
N LEU A 55 17.24 8.60 22.36
CA LEU A 55 18.46 8.53 21.54
C LEU A 55 18.64 9.72 20.59
N ALA A 56 17.55 10.39 20.22
CA ALA A 56 17.57 11.53 19.30
C ALA A 56 16.70 12.71 19.80
N PRO A 57 16.92 13.22 21.04
CA PRO A 57 16.03 14.19 21.69
C PRO A 57 15.89 15.53 20.94
N LYS A 58 16.88 15.90 20.11
CA LYS A 58 16.90 17.15 19.33
C LYS A 58 16.32 17.01 17.92
N THR A 59 15.81 15.83 17.54
CA THR A 59 15.31 15.61 16.18
C THR A 59 14.05 16.45 15.92
N LYS A 60 14.09 17.31 14.90
CA LYS A 60 12.92 18.08 14.44
C LYS A 60 11.97 17.23 13.58
N LYS A 61 12.32 15.97 13.28
CA LYS A 61 11.55 15.06 12.41
C LYS A 61 10.38 14.41 13.16
N GLN A 62 9.53 15.23 13.78
CA GLN A 62 8.25 14.82 14.40
C GLN A 62 7.29 14.20 13.36
N LYS A 63 7.48 14.48 12.07
CA LYS A 63 6.75 13.82 10.97
C LYS A 63 6.90 12.29 11.00
N LEU A 64 8.05 11.75 11.38
CA LEU A 64 8.23 10.29 11.47
C LEU A 64 7.28 9.65 12.50
N LYS A 65 6.98 10.39 13.58
CA LYS A 65 6.01 10.03 14.64
C LYS A 65 4.55 10.12 14.15
N GLN A 66 4.25 11.03 13.22
CA GLN A 66 2.90 11.29 12.70
C GLN A 66 2.52 10.47 11.45
N LEU A 67 3.48 9.81 10.80
CA LEU A 67 3.21 9.01 9.61
C LEU A 67 2.63 7.65 10.04
N CYS A 68 1.30 7.58 10.17
CA CYS A 68 0.54 6.36 10.48
C CYS A 68 0.93 5.15 9.59
N PRO A 69 0.66 3.91 10.06
CA PRO A 69 0.90 2.64 9.36
C PRO A 69 0.55 2.67 7.86
N THR A 70 -0.67 3.14 7.55
CA THR A 70 -1.23 3.21 6.19
C THR A 70 -0.46 4.12 5.24
N ARG A 71 0.28 5.11 5.73
CA ARG A 71 0.99 6.08 4.88
C ARG A 71 2.41 5.62 4.51
N TRP A 72 3.03 4.78 5.34
CA TRP A 72 4.28 4.11 4.99
C TRP A 72 4.01 3.01 3.98
N VAL A 73 3.07 2.12 4.27
CA VAL A 73 2.68 1.02 3.37
C VAL A 73 2.33 1.56 1.98
N LYS A 74 1.44 2.56 1.87
CA LYS A 74 1.08 3.19 0.58
C LYS A 74 2.26 3.76 -0.22
N ARG A 75 3.32 4.23 0.45
CA ARG A 75 4.53 4.75 -0.25
C ARG A 75 5.41 3.62 -0.78
N HIS A 76 5.47 2.49 -0.07
CA HIS A 76 6.16 1.30 -0.54
C HIS A 76 5.39 0.68 -1.71
N ASP A 77 4.07 0.58 -1.59
CA ASP A 77 3.19 0.08 -2.65
C ASP A 77 3.32 0.89 -3.94
N ALA A 78 3.42 2.22 -3.85
CA ALA A 78 3.53 3.07 -5.05
C ALA A 78 4.77 2.76 -5.90
N VAL A 79 5.93 2.49 -5.28
CA VAL A 79 7.16 2.18 -6.01
C VAL A 79 7.13 0.76 -6.58
N LEU A 80 6.56 -0.20 -5.82
CA LEU A 80 6.34 -1.57 -6.28
C LEU A 80 5.39 -1.60 -7.49
N VAL A 81 4.23 -0.94 -7.38
CA VAL A 81 3.25 -0.81 -8.46
C VAL A 81 3.85 -0.08 -9.67
N MET A 82 4.66 0.96 -9.46
CA MET A 82 5.35 1.63 -10.56
C MET A 82 6.31 0.68 -11.30
N LYS A 83 7.02 -0.20 -10.59
CA LYS A 83 7.89 -1.22 -11.20
C LYS A 83 7.08 -2.29 -11.95
N GLU A 84 5.97 -2.74 -11.39
CA GLU A 84 5.06 -3.71 -12.04
C GLU A 84 4.43 -3.13 -13.31
N LEU A 85 4.02 -1.86 -13.28
CA LEU A 85 3.41 -1.15 -14.40
C LEU A 85 4.43 -0.49 -15.33
N TYR A 86 5.73 -0.71 -15.13
CA TYR A 86 6.77 0.02 -15.85
C TYR A 86 6.68 -0.18 -17.37
N ASN A 87 6.50 -1.43 -17.83
CA ASN A 87 6.31 -1.74 -19.25
C ASN A 87 5.02 -1.11 -19.82
N PRO A 88 3.84 -1.25 -19.20
CA PRO A 88 2.64 -0.51 -19.59
C PRO A 88 2.85 1.00 -19.69
N ILE A 89 3.51 1.63 -18.70
CA ILE A 89 3.78 3.07 -18.69
C ILE A 89 4.64 3.48 -19.90
N ILE A 90 5.72 2.75 -20.19
CA ILE A 90 6.56 2.99 -21.38
C ILE A 90 5.72 2.89 -22.65
N SER A 91 4.92 1.84 -22.79
CA SER A 91 4.08 1.63 -23.96
C SER A 91 3.07 2.76 -24.16
N SER A 92 2.40 3.19 -23.08
CA SER A 92 1.44 4.30 -23.14
C SER A 92 2.12 5.62 -23.51
N LEU A 93 3.30 5.92 -22.95
CA LEU A 93 4.05 7.13 -23.30
C LEU A 93 4.53 7.10 -24.76
N ALA A 94 4.94 5.95 -25.27
CA ALA A 94 5.33 5.78 -26.67
C ALA A 94 4.17 6.01 -27.64
N GLU A 95 2.95 5.59 -27.27
CA GLU A 95 1.75 5.86 -28.04
C GLU A 95 1.35 7.35 -27.99
N ILE A 96 1.32 7.95 -26.80
CA ILE A 96 0.94 9.36 -26.60
C ILE A 96 1.91 10.31 -27.32
N LYS A 97 3.20 9.96 -27.38
CA LYS A 97 4.20 10.72 -28.15
C LYS A 97 3.81 10.89 -29.62
N CYS A 98 3.04 9.96 -30.19
CA CYS A 98 2.62 9.99 -31.59
C CYS A 98 1.31 10.77 -31.83
N TRP A 99 0.71 11.36 -30.80
CA TRP A 99 -0.53 12.12 -30.94
C TRP A 99 -0.30 13.47 -31.62
N ASP A 100 -1.32 13.98 -32.31
CA ASP A 100 -1.28 15.28 -33.02
C ASP A 100 -1.20 16.48 -32.06
N ASP A 101 -1.66 16.32 -30.82
CA ASP A 101 -1.56 17.36 -29.80
C ASP A 101 -0.10 17.54 -29.36
N LYS A 102 0.54 18.60 -29.86
CA LYS A 102 1.98 18.85 -29.65
C LYS A 102 2.35 19.03 -28.19
N ASP A 103 1.50 19.64 -27.38
CA ASP A 103 1.81 19.88 -25.97
C ASP A 103 1.81 18.56 -25.19
N THR A 104 0.80 17.70 -25.39
CA THR A 104 0.75 16.36 -24.77
C THR A 104 1.81 15.42 -25.34
N SER A 105 2.00 15.40 -26.65
CA SER A 105 3.02 14.57 -27.34
C SER A 105 4.43 14.91 -26.85
N SER A 106 4.79 16.19 -26.80
CA SER A 106 6.11 16.62 -26.33
C SER A 106 6.32 16.31 -24.85
N GLY A 107 5.30 16.50 -24.01
CA GLY A 107 5.33 16.09 -22.61
C GLY A 107 5.58 14.60 -22.44
N ALA A 108 4.89 13.76 -23.24
CA ALA A 108 5.08 12.31 -23.23
C ALA A 108 6.47 11.91 -23.71
N ASP A 109 7.04 12.58 -24.72
CA ASP A 109 8.40 12.31 -25.20
C ASP A 109 9.47 12.63 -24.14
N VAL A 110 9.33 13.77 -23.47
CA VAL A 110 10.23 14.17 -22.37
C VAL A 110 10.17 13.15 -21.24
N LEU A 111 8.96 12.74 -20.85
CA LEU A 111 8.78 11.73 -19.82
C LEU A 111 9.36 10.39 -20.27
N LEU A 112 9.00 9.88 -21.45
CA LEU A 112 9.51 8.61 -21.99
C LEU A 112 11.03 8.56 -21.98
N THR A 113 11.67 9.63 -22.47
CA THR A 113 13.12 9.76 -22.47
C THR A 113 13.68 9.71 -21.06
N ALA A 114 13.09 10.47 -20.12
CA ALA A 114 13.53 10.49 -18.73
C ALA A 114 13.38 9.14 -18.03
N ILE A 115 12.27 8.41 -18.24
CA ILE A 115 12.07 7.12 -17.56
C ILE A 115 13.01 6.04 -18.11
N CYS A 116 13.30 6.06 -19.41
CA CYS A 116 14.18 5.09 -20.07
C CYS A 116 15.68 5.34 -19.83
N GLN A 117 16.06 6.45 -19.19
CA GLN A 117 17.45 6.68 -18.79
C GLN A 117 17.93 5.65 -17.77
N SER A 118 19.20 5.27 -17.88
CA SER A 118 19.84 4.31 -16.97
C SER A 118 19.75 4.73 -15.51
N GLU A 119 19.86 6.02 -15.24
CA GLU A 119 19.79 6.64 -13.93
C GLU A 119 18.41 6.42 -13.29
N SER A 120 17.34 6.60 -14.08
CA SER A 120 15.96 6.36 -13.66
C SER A 120 15.70 4.88 -13.39
N ILE A 121 16.19 3.99 -14.26
CA ILE A 121 16.06 2.53 -14.08
C ILE A 121 16.78 2.06 -12.82
N VAL A 122 18.04 2.47 -12.65
CA VAL A 122 18.85 2.12 -11.47
C VAL A 122 18.21 2.68 -10.20
N ALA A 123 17.72 3.92 -10.23
CA ALA A 123 17.01 4.52 -9.11
C ALA A 123 15.75 3.75 -8.75
N LEU A 124 14.92 3.37 -9.72
CA LEU A 124 13.69 2.61 -9.49
C LEU A 124 13.98 1.22 -8.89
N VAL A 125 14.93 0.48 -9.47
CA VAL A 125 15.29 -0.86 -8.98
C VAL A 125 15.92 -0.79 -7.59
N SER A 126 16.79 0.19 -7.36
CA SER A 126 17.41 0.40 -6.04
C SER A 126 16.38 0.80 -4.99
N ALA A 127 15.47 1.72 -5.34
CA ALA A 127 14.40 2.15 -4.46
C ALA A 127 13.48 0.97 -4.11
N GLU A 128 13.06 0.18 -5.09
CA GLU A 128 12.26 -1.02 -4.84
C GLU A 128 12.98 -2.01 -3.93
N LYS A 129 14.28 -2.25 -4.16
CA LYS A 129 15.04 -3.18 -3.34
C LYS A 129 15.15 -2.71 -1.89
N ILE A 130 15.50 -1.44 -1.68
CA ILE A 130 15.57 -0.82 -0.34
C ILE A 130 14.20 -0.88 0.34
N LEU A 131 13.15 -0.52 -0.40
CA LEU A 131 11.79 -0.49 0.10
C LEU A 131 11.28 -1.91 0.42
N SER A 132 11.68 -2.95 -0.32
CA SER A 132 11.30 -4.33 0.00
C SER A 132 11.77 -4.75 1.41
N TYR A 133 12.98 -4.36 1.80
CA TYR A 133 13.50 -4.62 3.14
C TYR A 133 12.77 -3.81 4.21
N THR A 134 12.57 -2.51 3.97
CA THR A 134 11.87 -1.65 4.93
C THR A 134 10.38 -1.99 5.03
N PHE A 135 9.78 -2.50 3.96
CA PHE A 135 8.39 -2.95 3.93
C PHE A 135 8.17 -4.13 4.87
N ILE A 136 8.99 -5.18 4.79
CA ILE A 136 8.87 -6.34 5.68
C ILE A 136 9.05 -5.91 7.14
N LEU A 137 10.01 -5.04 7.42
CA LEU A 137 10.23 -4.50 8.76
C LEU A 137 9.01 -3.69 9.23
N CYS A 138 8.50 -2.79 8.40
CA CYS A 138 7.31 -1.99 8.72
C CYS A 138 6.08 -2.87 8.93
N GLN A 139 5.89 -3.87 8.07
CA GLN A 139 4.82 -4.85 8.16
C GLN A 139 4.94 -5.64 9.46
N LYS A 140 6.12 -6.17 9.82
CA LYS A 140 6.33 -6.89 11.10
C LYS A 140 6.13 -5.98 12.32
N LEU A 141 6.57 -4.73 12.27
CA LEU A 141 6.36 -3.77 13.35
C LEU A 141 4.88 -3.39 13.52
N GLN A 142 4.11 -3.41 12.42
CA GLN A 142 2.69 -3.05 12.38
C GLN A 142 1.74 -4.25 12.45
N SER A 143 2.23 -5.48 12.20
CA SER A 143 1.43 -6.70 12.21
C SER A 143 1.13 -7.10 13.64
N SER A 144 -0.15 -7.26 13.92
CA SER A 144 -0.66 -7.65 15.23
C SER A 144 -0.41 -9.12 15.57
N ASP A 145 0.04 -9.93 14.60
CA ASP A 145 -0.02 -11.40 14.64
C ASP A 145 1.34 -12.08 14.46
N ALA A 146 2.44 -11.37 14.74
CA ALA A 146 3.76 -11.99 14.66
C ALA A 146 3.95 -12.95 15.84
N ASP A 147 3.51 -14.20 15.68
CA ASP A 147 4.04 -15.32 16.46
C ASP A 147 5.56 -15.28 16.33
N LEU A 148 6.23 -15.10 17.46
CA LEU A 148 7.66 -14.76 17.54
C LEU A 148 8.51 -15.76 16.74
N TRP A 149 8.02 -17.00 16.65
CA TRP A 149 8.65 -18.12 15.97
C TRP A 149 8.67 -17.97 14.44
N ALA A 150 7.60 -17.48 13.81
CA ALA A 150 7.56 -17.25 12.36
C ALA A 150 8.43 -16.05 11.95
N ALA A 151 8.63 -15.08 12.84
CA ALA A 151 9.43 -13.89 12.58
C ALA A 151 10.94 -14.15 12.58
N LEU A 152 11.40 -15.17 13.33
CA LEU A 152 12.82 -15.56 13.50
C LEU A 152 13.31 -16.56 12.44
N ASN A 153 12.39 -17.22 11.71
CA ASN A 153 12.71 -18.29 10.75
C ASN A 153 12.46 -17.88 9.27
N CYS A 154 12.56 -16.59 8.93
CA CYS A 154 12.58 -16.10 7.54
C CYS A 154 14.00 -15.76 7.08
#